data_AF-O52279-F1
#
_entry.id   AF-O52279-F1
#
_cell.length_a   1.000
_cell.length_b   1.000
_cell.length_c   1.000
_cell.angle_alpha   90.00
_cell.angle_beta   90.00
_cell.angle_gamma   90.00
#
_symmetry.space_group_name_H-M   'P 1'
#
loop_
_entity.id
_entity.type
_entity.pdbx_description
1 polymer ?
#
loop_
_entity_poly.entity_id
_entity_poly.type
_entity_poly.pdbx_seq_one_letter_code
_entity_poly.pdbx_strand_id
1 'polypeptide(L)'
;MMVQRLRLSKVNPRLARRFAEATGRLAKTDRIDAGLLARYGALLAPRILRANTQIHNDLKELHVARLALIKDRTAAKNRAKNVSNLLLKRQNVDRLRQIERQMKAVDEAIMSLIGADVSLKARFDILVSIPGVSQITAFTLLIEMPELGELDEKAVAALSGLAPMSRQSGRWTGRAFIAGGRAIVRHALYMPALVACRFNPQLKTKYEVRRTH
;
A
#
# COMPACT_ATOMS: atom_id res chain seq x y z
N MET A 1 7.28 -24.13 9.89
CA MET A 1 8.37 -24.91 9.29
C MET A 1 9.52 -23.97 8.97
N MET A 2 10.69 -24.19 9.58
CA MET A 2 11.89 -23.35 9.45
C MET A 2 12.30 -23.20 7.98
N VAL A 3 12.52 -21.96 7.53
CA VAL A 3 13.23 -21.69 6.28
C VAL A 3 14.39 -20.75 6.61
N GLN A 4 15.59 -21.32 6.55
CA GLN A 4 16.95 -20.76 6.44
C GLN A 4 17.16 -19.28 6.83
N ARG A 5 18.17 -19.01 7.67
CA ARG A 5 18.72 -17.67 8.02
C ARG A 5 19.35 -16.93 6.83
N LEU A 6 18.64 -16.86 5.70
CA LEU A 6 19.08 -16.12 4.53
C LEU A 6 18.48 -14.71 4.57
N ARG A 7 19.30 -13.72 4.29
CA ARG A 7 18.87 -12.33 4.14
C ARG A 7 18.07 -12.23 2.85
N LEU A 8 16.81 -11.83 2.95
CA LEU A 8 15.91 -11.69 1.81
C LEU A 8 15.87 -10.24 1.36
N SER A 9 15.81 -10.00 0.05
CA SER A 9 15.51 -8.69 -0.52
C SER A 9 14.47 -8.84 -1.62
N LYS A 10 13.49 -7.93 -1.67
CA LYS A 10 12.52 -7.85 -2.76
C LYS A 10 12.85 -6.64 -3.63
N VAL A 11 13.29 -6.91 -4.85
CA VAL A 11 13.65 -5.89 -5.83
C VAL A 11 12.50 -5.67 -6.81
N ASN A 12 12.31 -4.44 -7.27
CA ASN A 12 11.35 -4.14 -8.33
C ASN A 12 11.80 -4.85 -9.64
N PRO A 13 10.96 -5.70 -10.26
CA PRO A 13 11.32 -6.42 -11.49
C PRO A 13 11.80 -5.50 -12.62
N ARG A 14 11.28 -4.27 -12.71
CA ARG A 14 11.72 -3.28 -13.70
C ARG A 14 13.17 -2.84 -13.46
N LEU A 15 13.60 -2.70 -12.20
CA LEU A 15 14.99 -2.34 -11.88
C LEU A 15 15.94 -3.49 -12.17
N ALA A 16 15.56 -4.72 -11.78
CA ALA A 16 16.31 -5.92 -12.13
C ALA A 16 16.45 -6.07 -13.65
N ARG A 17 15.38 -5.80 -14.40
CA ARG A 17 15.40 -5.84 -15.87
C ARG A 17 16.30 -4.78 -16.49
N ARG A 18 16.23 -3.52 -16.02
CA ARG A 18 17.13 -2.45 -16.50
C ARG A 18 18.59 -2.76 -16.20
N PHE A 19 18.88 -3.42 -15.08
CA PHE A 19 20.22 -3.90 -14.77
C PHE A 19 20.68 -5.01 -15.73
N ALA A 20 19.77 -5.93 -16.11
CA ALA A 20 20.04 -6.93 -17.15
C ALA A 20 20.46 -6.27 -18.46
N GLU A 21 19.66 -5.29 -18.91
CA GLU A 21 19.88 -4.56 -20.15
C GLU A 21 21.19 -3.76 -20.11
N ALA A 22 21.45 -3.05 -19.03
CA ALA A 22 22.68 -2.28 -18.84
C ALA A 22 23.94 -3.16 -18.80
N THR A 23 23.81 -4.43 -18.39
CA THR A 23 24.92 -5.40 -18.35
C THR A 23 24.98 -6.29 -19.60
N GLY A 24 24.21 -5.97 -20.65
CA GLY A 24 24.22 -6.69 -21.92
C GLY A 24 23.55 -8.07 -21.91
N ARG A 25 22.85 -8.44 -20.83
CA ARG A 25 22.14 -9.73 -20.71
C ARG A 25 20.69 -9.58 -21.16
N LEU A 26 20.46 -9.86 -22.44
CA LEU A 26 19.13 -9.82 -23.07
C LEU A 26 18.37 -11.15 -22.98
N ALA A 27 19.09 -12.28 -23.03
CA ALA A 27 18.53 -13.62 -22.93
C ALA A 27 17.94 -13.90 -21.53
N LYS A 28 16.81 -14.61 -21.49
CA LYS A 28 16.07 -14.91 -20.26
C LYS A 28 15.93 -16.42 -20.07
N THR A 29 16.61 -16.95 -19.06
CA THR A 29 16.43 -18.32 -18.54
C THR A 29 16.56 -18.28 -17.03
N ASP A 30 15.96 -19.24 -16.32
CA ASP A 30 15.98 -19.25 -14.84
C ASP A 30 17.41 -19.19 -14.27
N ARG A 31 18.37 -19.86 -14.91
CA ARG A 31 19.78 -19.84 -14.50
C ARG A 31 20.43 -18.47 -14.72
N ILE A 32 20.13 -17.80 -15.84
CA ILE A 32 20.67 -16.47 -16.14
C ILE A 32 20.05 -15.43 -15.20
N ASP A 33 18.74 -15.51 -14.96
CA ASP A 33 18.02 -14.59 -14.06
C ASP A 33 18.51 -14.73 -12.62
N ALA A 34 18.73 -15.96 -12.12
CA ALA A 34 19.29 -16.20 -10.79
C ALA A 34 20.69 -15.59 -10.63
N GLY A 35 21.58 -15.81 -11.61
CA GLY A 35 22.92 -15.23 -11.60
C GLY A 35 22.93 -13.71 -11.70
N LEU A 36 22.00 -13.13 -12.48
CA LEU A 36 21.82 -11.69 -12.60
C LEU A 36 21.32 -11.08 -11.29
N LEU A 37 20.33 -11.69 -10.63
CA LEU A 37 19.82 -11.23 -9.34
C LEU A 37 20.87 -11.33 -8.24
N ALA A 38 21.70 -12.37 -8.24
CA ALA A 38 22.84 -12.48 -7.33
C ALA A 38 23.86 -11.34 -7.55
N ARG A 39 24.22 -11.06 -8.82
CA ARG A 39 25.09 -9.91 -9.17
C ARG A 39 24.46 -8.57 -8.78
N TYR A 40 23.17 -8.38 -9.04
CA TYR A 40 22.43 -7.19 -8.65
C TYR A 40 22.51 -7.00 -7.13
N GLY A 41 22.26 -8.08 -6.37
CA GLY A 41 22.33 -8.09 -4.92
C GLY A 41 23.72 -7.73 -4.38
N ALA A 42 24.77 -8.29 -4.96
CA ALA A 42 26.15 -8.02 -4.57
C ALA A 42 26.58 -6.59 -4.89
N LEU A 43 26.18 -6.05 -6.05
CA LEU A 43 26.64 -4.73 -6.53
C LEU A 43 25.87 -3.56 -5.89
N LEU A 44 24.54 -3.70 -5.80
CA LEU A 44 23.66 -2.60 -5.38
C LEU A 44 23.21 -2.70 -3.92
N ALA A 45 23.56 -3.79 -3.23
CA ALA A 45 23.24 -4.04 -1.82
C ALA A 45 21.77 -3.65 -1.48
N PRO A 46 20.77 -4.19 -2.21
CA PRO A 46 19.40 -3.76 -2.05
C PRO A 46 18.93 -4.04 -0.62
N ARG A 47 17.97 -3.21 -0.14
CA ARG A 47 17.45 -3.27 1.22
C ARG A 47 17.10 -4.71 1.61
N ILE A 48 17.66 -5.16 2.72
CA ILE A 48 17.31 -6.43 3.34
C ILE A 48 15.95 -6.28 4.04
N LEU A 49 15.04 -7.19 3.73
CA LEU A 49 13.75 -7.30 4.40
C LEU A 49 13.96 -7.90 5.78
N ARG A 50 13.35 -7.27 6.79
CA ARG A 50 13.16 -7.92 8.08
C ARG A 50 12.10 -9.01 7.91
N ALA A 51 12.30 -10.15 8.55
CA ALA A 51 11.27 -11.17 8.61
C ALA A 51 10.04 -10.58 9.29
N ASN A 52 8.87 -10.74 8.68
CA ASN A 52 7.62 -10.34 9.30
C ASN A 52 7.39 -11.18 10.55
N THR A 53 6.94 -10.54 11.63
CA THR A 53 6.41 -11.26 12.79
C THR A 53 5.14 -12.01 12.40
N GLN A 54 4.79 -13.06 13.14
CA GLN A 54 3.56 -13.82 12.89
C GLN A 54 2.33 -12.90 12.91
N ILE A 55 2.25 -12.01 13.91
CA ILE A 55 1.18 -10.99 14.03
C ILE A 55 1.07 -10.15 12.76
N HIS A 56 2.19 -9.72 12.17
CA HIS A 56 2.16 -8.92 10.94
C HIS A 56 1.68 -9.73 9.73
N ASN A 57 2.01 -11.03 9.66
CA ASN A 57 1.50 -11.91 8.61
C ASN A 57 -0.03 -12.10 8.75
N ASP A 58 -0.52 -12.34 9.96
CA ASP A 58 -1.95 -12.51 10.23
C ASP A 58 -2.72 -11.22 9.89
N LEU A 59 -2.19 -10.06 10.31
CA LEU A 59 -2.73 -8.75 9.93
C LEU A 59 -2.75 -8.55 8.41
N LYS A 60 -1.71 -9.00 7.71
CA LYS A 60 -1.62 -8.89 6.26
C LYS A 60 -2.68 -9.73 5.56
N GLU A 61 -2.90 -10.96 6.03
CA GLU A 61 -3.92 -11.86 5.51
C GLU A 61 -5.33 -11.28 5.69
N LEU A 62 -5.64 -10.81 6.90
CA LEU A 62 -6.91 -10.13 7.19
C LEU A 62 -7.10 -8.89 6.31
N HIS A 63 -6.06 -8.08 6.13
CA HIS A 63 -6.14 -6.89 5.29
C HIS A 63 -6.38 -7.22 3.81
N VAL A 64 -5.74 -8.26 3.29
CA VAL A 64 -5.97 -8.74 1.92
C VAL A 64 -7.42 -9.22 1.75
N ALA A 65 -7.94 -10.00 2.71
CA ALA A 65 -9.34 -10.43 2.72
C ALA A 65 -10.30 -9.23 2.73
N ARG A 66 -10.01 -8.21 3.55
CA ARG A 66 -10.79 -6.96 3.58
C ARG A 66 -10.83 -6.25 2.22
N LEU A 67 -9.68 -6.13 1.56
CA LEU A 67 -9.59 -5.49 0.25
C LEU A 67 -10.37 -6.26 -0.82
N ALA A 68 -10.41 -7.60 -0.74
CA ALA A 68 -11.25 -8.43 -1.59
C ALA A 68 -12.74 -8.15 -1.35
N LEU A 69 -13.18 -8.12 -0.09
CA LEU A 69 -14.57 -7.81 0.26
C LEU A 69 -15.02 -6.41 -0.21
N ILE A 70 -14.12 -5.41 -0.20
CA ILE A 70 -14.42 -4.08 -0.76
C ILE A 70 -14.68 -4.15 -2.27
N LYS A 71 -13.89 -4.94 -3.01
CA LYS A 71 -14.10 -5.16 -4.44
C LYS A 71 -15.44 -5.87 -4.69
N ASP A 72 -15.73 -6.90 -3.90
CA ASP A 72 -16.99 -7.65 -4.00
C ASP A 72 -18.20 -6.78 -3.69
N ARG A 73 -18.11 -5.93 -2.66
CA ARG A 73 -19.15 -4.94 -2.32
C ARG A 73 -19.38 -4.00 -3.48
N THR A 74 -18.32 -3.50 -4.10
CA THR A 74 -18.41 -2.60 -5.26
C THR A 74 -19.08 -3.30 -6.44
N ALA A 75 -18.68 -4.53 -6.74
CA ALA A 75 -19.28 -5.34 -7.80
C ALA A 75 -20.76 -5.65 -7.52
N ALA A 76 -21.13 -5.98 -6.28
CA ALA A 76 -22.51 -6.21 -5.88
C ALA A 76 -23.38 -4.94 -5.94
N LYS A 77 -22.84 -3.77 -5.55
CA LYS A 77 -23.52 -2.48 -5.71
C LYS A 77 -23.74 -2.12 -7.17
N ASN A 78 -22.75 -2.37 -8.03
CA ASN A 78 -22.90 -2.12 -9.46
C ASN A 78 -23.94 -3.03 -10.10
N ARG A 79 -23.96 -4.32 -9.75
CA ARG A 79 -25.02 -5.26 -10.19
C ARG A 79 -26.41 -4.79 -9.75
N ALA A 80 -26.57 -4.31 -8.52
CA ALA A 80 -27.85 -3.84 -7.98
C ALA A 80 -28.54 -2.80 -8.88
N LYS A 81 -27.77 -1.97 -9.59
CA LYS A 81 -28.29 -0.91 -10.46
C LYS A 81 -29.06 -1.43 -11.67
N ASN A 82 -28.69 -2.61 -12.17
CA ASN A 82 -29.18 -3.14 -13.46
C ASN A 82 -30.09 -4.37 -13.30
N VAL A 83 -30.24 -4.91 -12.07
CA VAL A 83 -31.06 -6.10 -11.83
C VAL A 83 -32.53 -5.69 -11.70
N SER A 84 -33.39 -6.19 -12.59
CA SER A 84 -34.84 -5.95 -12.58
C SER A 84 -35.63 -7.06 -11.88
N ASN A 85 -35.22 -8.33 -12.06
CA ASN A 85 -35.88 -9.50 -11.49
C ASN A 85 -35.90 -9.47 -9.95
N LEU A 86 -37.08 -9.71 -9.35
CA LEU A 86 -37.31 -9.59 -7.90
C LEU A 86 -36.49 -10.59 -7.05
N LEU A 87 -36.36 -11.84 -7.51
CA LEU A 87 -35.56 -12.85 -6.81
C LEU A 87 -34.09 -12.43 -6.77
N LEU A 88 -33.56 -12.00 -7.91
CA LEU A 88 -32.16 -11.56 -8.02
C LEU A 88 -31.89 -10.28 -7.21
N LYS A 89 -32.86 -9.35 -7.12
CA LYS A 89 -32.76 -8.18 -6.24
C LYS A 89 -32.60 -8.60 -4.78
N ARG A 90 -33.46 -9.49 -4.29
CA ARG A 90 -33.41 -10.00 -2.90
C ARG A 90 -32.06 -10.68 -2.61
N GLN A 91 -31.63 -11.59 -3.47
CA GLN A 91 -30.34 -12.27 -3.35
C GLN A 91 -29.15 -11.29 -3.34
N ASN A 92 -29.19 -10.23 -4.15
CA ASN A 92 -28.12 -9.24 -4.17
C ASN A 92 -28.08 -8.40 -2.88
N VAL A 93 -29.24 -8.07 -2.31
CA VAL A 93 -29.33 -7.40 -1.00
C VAL A 93 -28.76 -8.29 0.10
N ASP A 94 -29.12 -9.58 0.13
CA ASP A 94 -28.61 -10.51 1.14
C ASP A 94 -27.09 -10.69 1.01
N ARG A 95 -26.57 -10.77 -0.21
CA ARG A 95 -25.13 -10.78 -0.49
C ARG A 95 -24.44 -9.51 0.00
N LEU A 96 -25.01 -8.33 -0.23
CA LEU A 96 -24.45 -7.08 0.29
C LEU A 96 -24.40 -7.07 1.83
N ARG A 97 -25.46 -7.51 2.50
CA ARG A 97 -25.47 -7.63 3.97
C ARG A 97 -24.44 -8.64 4.47
N GLN A 98 -24.23 -9.75 3.77
CA GLN A 98 -23.19 -10.72 4.12
C GLN A 98 -21.79 -10.10 4.01
N ILE A 99 -21.49 -9.43 2.89
CA ILE A 99 -20.20 -8.78 2.67
C ILE A 99 -19.94 -7.73 3.75
N GLU A 100 -20.93 -6.89 4.08
CA GLU A 100 -20.79 -5.86 5.11
C GLU A 100 -20.55 -6.45 6.50
N ARG A 101 -21.23 -7.55 6.86
CA ARG A 101 -20.96 -8.29 8.11
C ARG A 101 -19.54 -8.86 8.14
N GLN A 102 -19.09 -9.48 7.05
CA GLN A 102 -17.73 -10.04 6.95
C GLN A 102 -16.67 -8.94 7.04
N MET A 103 -16.88 -7.79 6.39
CA MET A 103 -15.98 -6.64 6.50
C MET A 103 -15.86 -6.16 7.95
N LYS A 104 -16.99 -6.06 8.67
CA LYS A 104 -16.98 -5.66 10.09
C LYS A 104 -16.22 -6.67 10.95
N ALA A 105 -16.45 -7.97 10.76
CA ALA A 105 -15.75 -9.01 11.51
C ALA A 105 -14.24 -8.98 11.26
N VAL A 106 -13.80 -8.73 10.02
CA VAL A 106 -12.38 -8.57 9.68
C VAL A 106 -11.80 -7.31 10.33
N ASP A 107 -12.54 -6.20 10.32
CA ASP A 107 -12.12 -4.95 10.97
C ASP A 107 -11.94 -5.15 12.49
N GLU A 108 -12.86 -5.84 13.14
CA GLU A 108 -12.78 -6.20 14.56
C GLU A 108 -11.59 -7.12 14.86
N ALA A 109 -11.34 -8.13 14.01
CA ALA A 109 -10.20 -9.03 14.17
C ALA A 109 -8.86 -8.29 14.03
N ILE A 110 -8.73 -7.38 13.06
CA ILE A 110 -7.56 -6.51 12.90
C ILE A 110 -7.35 -5.66 14.16
N MET A 111 -8.42 -5.03 14.66
CA MET A 111 -8.35 -4.18 15.85
C MET A 111 -7.98 -4.98 17.10
N SER A 112 -8.47 -6.23 17.23
CA SER A 112 -8.10 -7.12 18.33
C SER A 112 -6.61 -7.46 18.30
N LEU A 113 -6.04 -7.79 17.14
CA LEU A 113 -4.61 -8.07 17.00
C LEU A 113 -3.74 -6.84 17.29
N ILE A 114 -4.15 -5.66 16.81
CA ILE A 114 -3.46 -4.41 17.13
C ILE A 114 -3.53 -4.09 18.62
N GLY A 115 -4.68 -4.31 19.26
CA GLY A 115 -4.88 -4.06 20.69
C GLY A 115 -4.10 -5.01 21.60
N ALA A 116 -3.86 -6.24 21.15
CA ALA A 116 -3.11 -7.25 21.91
C ALA A 116 -1.58 -7.01 21.92
N ASP A 117 -1.05 -6.23 20.98
CA ASP A 117 0.38 -5.90 20.90
C ASP A 117 0.63 -4.45 21.33
N VAL A 118 1.39 -4.25 22.41
CA VAL A 118 1.66 -2.93 23.01
C VAL A 118 2.32 -1.96 22.02
N SER A 119 3.24 -2.45 21.18
CA SER A 119 3.96 -1.61 20.21
C SER A 119 3.04 -1.18 19.08
N LEU A 120 2.25 -2.09 18.54
CA LEU A 120 1.28 -1.80 17.49
C LEU A 120 0.18 -0.86 17.99
N LYS A 121 -0.34 -1.08 19.20
CA LYS A 121 -1.34 -0.21 19.83
C LYS A 121 -0.83 1.22 19.97
N ALA A 122 0.39 1.41 20.50
CA ALA A 122 0.98 2.72 20.65
C ALA A 122 1.13 3.45 19.30
N ARG A 123 1.62 2.76 18.26
CA ARG A 123 1.74 3.33 16.92
C ARG A 123 0.37 3.63 16.29
N PHE A 124 -0.61 2.78 16.52
CA PHE A 124 -1.99 2.99 16.06
C PHE A 124 -2.62 4.24 16.69
N ASP A 125 -2.46 4.42 17.99
CA ASP A 125 -3.01 5.56 18.72
C ASP A 125 -2.42 6.88 18.22
N ILE A 126 -1.11 6.91 17.99
CA ILE A 126 -0.43 8.05 17.36
C ILE A 126 -1.06 8.36 16.00
N LEU A 127 -1.26 7.36 15.14
CA LEU A 127 -1.84 7.57 13.81
C LEU A 127 -3.27 8.13 13.88
N VAL A 128 -4.13 7.56 14.74
CA VAL A 128 -5.54 7.99 14.88
C VAL A 128 -5.67 9.37 15.52
N SER A 129 -4.68 9.81 16.31
CA SER A 129 -4.66 11.18 16.85
C SER A 129 -4.51 12.27 15.79
N ILE A 130 -4.08 11.91 14.57
CA ILE A 130 -3.92 12.86 13.47
C ILE A 130 -5.29 13.20 12.86
N PRO A 131 -5.70 14.48 12.83
CA PRO A 131 -6.97 14.87 12.23
C PRO A 131 -7.14 14.37 10.78
N GLY A 132 -8.25 13.69 10.52
CA GLY A 132 -8.58 13.11 9.21
C GLY A 132 -8.06 11.69 8.98
N VAL A 133 -7.19 11.15 9.86
CA VAL A 133 -6.79 9.75 9.82
C VAL A 133 -7.83 8.90 10.54
N SER A 134 -8.54 8.06 9.78
CA SER A 134 -9.49 7.09 10.34
C SER A 134 -8.78 5.85 10.89
N GLN A 135 -9.48 5.06 11.72
CA GLN A 135 -9.00 3.74 12.16
C GLN A 135 -8.60 2.84 10.97
N ILE A 136 -9.39 2.88 9.89
CA ILE A 136 -9.12 2.13 8.66
C ILE A 136 -7.80 2.58 8.02
N THR A 137 -7.60 3.89 7.90
CA THR A 137 -6.35 4.45 7.40
C THR A 137 -5.19 4.05 8.28
N ALA A 138 -5.33 4.15 9.60
CA ALA A 138 -4.29 3.86 10.57
C ALA A 138 -3.82 2.40 10.50
N PHE A 139 -4.73 1.41 10.58
CA PHE A 139 -4.30 0.01 10.43
C PHE A 139 -3.75 -0.27 9.03
N THR A 140 -4.27 0.39 7.98
CA THR A 140 -3.74 0.19 6.63
C THR A 140 -2.29 0.66 6.55
N LEU A 141 -1.95 1.78 7.18
CA LEU A 141 -0.57 2.27 7.26
C LEU A 141 0.33 1.33 8.05
N LEU A 142 -0.12 0.80 9.19
CA LEU A 142 0.67 -0.14 9.99
C LEU A 142 0.95 -1.46 9.24
N ILE A 143 -0.04 -1.96 8.50
CA ILE A 143 0.04 -3.25 7.80
C ILE A 143 0.79 -3.12 6.48
N GLU A 144 0.50 -2.08 5.70
CA GLU A 144 1.12 -1.87 4.40
C GLU A 144 2.46 -1.15 4.48
N MET A 145 2.78 -0.53 5.61
CA MET A 145 4.02 0.20 5.83
C MET A 145 4.55 0.04 7.26
N PRO A 146 4.95 -1.18 7.66
CA PRO A 146 5.50 -1.45 8.99
C PRO A 146 6.76 -0.64 9.30
N GLU A 147 7.46 -0.16 8.28
CA GLU A 147 8.68 0.66 8.38
C GLU A 147 8.40 2.13 8.73
N LEU A 148 7.13 2.53 8.83
CA LEU A 148 6.72 3.91 9.11
C LEU A 148 7.22 4.38 10.48
N GLY A 149 8.06 5.41 10.52
CA GLY A 149 8.71 5.89 11.75
C GLY A 149 10.18 5.46 11.89
N GLU A 150 10.65 4.50 11.08
CA GLU A 150 12.08 4.21 10.92
C GLU A 150 12.68 4.91 9.69
N LEU A 151 11.83 5.32 8.74
CA LEU A 151 12.22 5.93 7.47
C LEU A 151 12.08 7.45 7.50
N ASP A 152 12.95 8.14 6.76
CA ASP A 152 12.81 9.57 6.52
C ASP A 152 11.58 9.91 5.65
N GLU A 153 11.18 11.19 5.66
CA GLU A 153 10.02 11.68 4.93
C GLU A 153 10.06 11.42 3.42
N LYS A 154 11.24 11.48 2.79
CA LYS A 154 11.41 11.31 1.35
C LYS A 154 11.26 9.84 0.97
N ALA A 155 11.84 8.95 1.76
CA ALA A 155 11.72 7.51 1.65
C ALA A 155 10.27 7.06 1.86
N VAL A 156 9.56 7.63 2.85
CA VAL A 156 8.12 7.37 3.07
C VAL A 156 7.29 7.86 1.87
N ALA A 157 7.56 9.06 1.35
CA ALA A 157 6.86 9.58 0.18
C ALA A 157 7.13 8.76 -1.09
N ALA A 158 8.36 8.29 -1.29
CA ALA A 158 8.70 7.41 -2.42
C ALA A 158 8.05 6.03 -2.28
N LEU A 159 8.08 5.44 -1.08
CA LEU A 159 7.54 4.12 -0.80
C LEU A 159 6.02 4.10 -0.89
N SER A 160 5.33 5.15 -0.42
CA SER A 160 3.89 5.33 -0.60
C SER A 160 3.52 5.71 -2.04
N GLY A 161 4.50 6.08 -2.88
CA GLY A 161 4.27 6.51 -4.26
C GLY A 161 3.57 7.86 -4.35
N LEU A 162 3.87 8.76 -3.42
CA LEU A 162 3.45 10.16 -3.36
C LEU A 162 4.56 11.12 -3.85
N ALA A 163 5.81 10.66 -3.92
CA ALA A 163 6.91 11.47 -4.43
C ALA A 163 6.80 11.68 -5.96
N PRO A 164 6.74 12.93 -6.44
CA PRO A 164 6.75 13.22 -7.88
C PRO A 164 8.14 12.94 -8.46
N MET A 165 8.18 12.28 -9.62
CA MET A 165 9.42 12.02 -10.35
C MET A 165 9.64 13.15 -11.35
N SER A 166 10.72 13.92 -11.17
CA SER A 166 11.10 14.98 -12.10
C SER A 166 11.49 14.38 -13.46
N ARG A 167 11.08 15.04 -14.54
CA ARG A 167 11.46 14.71 -15.92
C ARG A 167 12.17 15.91 -16.52
N GLN A 168 13.48 15.98 -16.29
CA GLN A 168 14.33 17.06 -16.77
C GLN A 168 15.46 16.48 -17.62
N SER A 169 15.72 17.09 -18.78
CA SER A 169 16.85 16.74 -19.66
C SER A 169 17.43 18.01 -20.27
N GLY A 170 18.64 18.39 -19.86
CA GLY A 170 19.26 19.65 -20.28
C GLY A 170 18.35 20.85 -19.98
N ARG A 171 17.97 21.60 -21.01
CA ARG A 171 17.05 22.76 -20.90
C ARG A 171 15.57 22.39 -20.89
N TRP A 172 15.22 21.12 -21.11
CA TRP A 172 13.83 20.68 -21.14
C TRP A 172 13.34 20.27 -19.76
N THR A 173 12.26 20.90 -19.32
CA THR A 173 11.53 20.62 -18.07
C THR A 173 10.12 20.13 -18.42
N GLY A 174 9.89 18.83 -18.26
CA GLY A 174 8.57 18.22 -18.37
C GLY A 174 7.79 18.20 -17.05
N ARG A 175 6.49 17.94 -17.12
CA ARG A 175 5.64 17.80 -15.93
C ARG A 175 6.05 16.56 -15.12
N ALA A 176 6.19 16.74 -13.81
CA ALA A 176 6.49 15.65 -12.89
C ALA A 176 5.22 14.84 -12.57
N PHE A 177 5.35 13.52 -12.46
CA PHE A 177 4.24 12.63 -12.12
C PHE A 177 4.64 11.69 -11.00
N ILE A 178 3.68 11.28 -10.17
CA ILE A 178 3.88 10.16 -9.26
C ILE A 178 4.04 8.87 -10.06
N ALA A 179 4.96 8.00 -9.66
CA ALA A 179 5.18 6.72 -10.31
C ALA A 179 5.57 5.65 -9.27
N GLY A 180 4.98 4.46 -9.39
CA GLY A 180 5.28 3.32 -8.50
C GLY A 180 4.72 3.45 -7.09
N GLY A 181 5.47 2.92 -6.12
CA GLY A 181 5.11 2.87 -4.69
C GLY A 181 3.98 1.89 -4.35
N ARG A 182 3.58 1.90 -3.06
CA ARG A 182 2.52 1.07 -2.49
C ARG A 182 1.17 1.74 -2.72
N ALA A 183 0.49 1.37 -3.80
CA ALA A 183 -0.79 1.98 -4.21
C ALA A 183 -1.88 1.93 -3.11
N ILE A 184 -1.92 0.86 -2.30
CA ILE A 184 -2.85 0.72 -1.18
C ILE A 184 -2.64 1.86 -0.16
N VAL A 185 -1.39 2.15 0.20
CA VAL A 185 -1.02 3.25 1.09
C VAL A 185 -1.46 4.59 0.51
N ARG A 186 -1.13 4.84 -0.76
CA ARG A 186 -1.55 6.07 -1.46
C ARG A 186 -3.06 6.27 -1.44
N HIS A 187 -3.83 5.22 -1.73
CA HIS A 187 -5.29 5.28 -1.72
C HIS A 187 -5.83 5.53 -0.31
N ALA A 188 -5.25 4.90 0.71
CA ALA A 188 -5.66 5.09 2.10
C ALA A 188 -5.43 6.53 2.60
N LEU A 189 -4.42 7.23 2.09
CA LEU A 189 -4.07 8.61 2.45
C LEU A 189 -4.90 9.67 1.72
N TYR A 190 -5.63 9.30 0.64
CA TYR A 190 -6.36 10.27 -0.17
C TYR A 190 -7.45 11.01 0.61
N MET A 191 -8.34 10.28 1.27
CA MET A 191 -9.43 10.89 2.06
C MET A 191 -8.91 11.69 3.26
N PRO A 192 -7.95 11.19 4.06
CA PRO A 192 -7.28 11.98 5.10
C PRO A 192 -6.70 13.30 4.57
N ALA A 193 -6.02 13.26 3.41
CA ALA A 193 -5.45 14.47 2.82
C ALA A 193 -6.52 15.49 2.43
N LEU A 194 -7.66 15.06 1.87
CA LEU A 194 -8.78 15.96 1.55
C LEU A 194 -9.40 16.59 2.80
N VAL A 195 -9.59 15.79 3.86
CA VAL A 195 -10.09 16.27 5.16
C VAL A 195 -9.10 17.28 5.75
N ALA A 196 -7.81 16.97 5.74
CA ALA A 196 -6.76 17.85 6.22
C ALA A 196 -6.73 19.17 5.43
N CYS A 197 -6.87 19.15 4.11
CA CYS A 197 -6.95 20.38 3.30
C CYS A 197 -8.23 21.20 3.57
N ARG A 198 -9.32 20.58 4.05
CA ARG A 198 -10.56 21.29 4.37
C ARG A 198 -10.47 22.00 5.73
N PHE A 199 -9.84 21.37 6.72
CA PHE A 199 -9.87 21.85 8.11
C PHE A 199 -8.55 22.42 8.63
N ASN A 200 -7.42 22.20 7.94
CA ASN A 200 -6.13 22.78 8.28
C ASN A 200 -5.74 23.86 7.25
N PRO A 201 -5.78 25.16 7.63
CA PRO A 201 -5.46 26.25 6.72
C PRO A 201 -4.06 26.16 6.10
N GLN A 202 -3.04 25.72 6.86
CA GLN A 202 -1.68 25.61 6.34
C GLN A 202 -1.56 24.52 5.25
N LEU A 203 -2.23 23.38 5.45
CA LEU A 203 -2.27 22.31 4.46
C LEU A 203 -3.12 22.71 3.24
N LYS A 204 -4.20 23.45 3.45
CA LYS A 204 -5.01 24.03 2.36
C LYS A 204 -4.16 24.92 1.45
N THR A 205 -3.42 25.87 2.01
CA THR A 205 -2.53 26.75 1.24
C THR A 205 -1.49 25.95 0.47
N LYS A 206 -0.84 24.97 1.11
CA LYS A 206 0.13 24.09 0.42
C LYS A 206 -0.50 23.30 -0.72
N TYR A 207 -1.73 22.81 -0.55
CA TYR A 207 -2.46 22.08 -1.59
C TYR A 207 -2.83 22.97 -2.77
N GLU A 208 -3.35 24.18 -2.50
CA GLU A 208 -3.74 25.14 -3.53
C GLU A 208 -2.54 25.57 -4.39
N VAL A 209 -1.42 25.93 -3.77
CA VAL A 209 -0.17 26.28 -4.47
C VAL A 209 0.32 25.14 -5.38
N ARG A 210 0.22 23.89 -4.92
CA ARG A 210 0.65 22.71 -5.70
C ARG A 210 -0.36 22.26 -6.77
N ARG A 211 -1.60 22.75 -6.73
CA ARG A 211 -2.64 22.45 -7.72
C ARG A 211 -2.58 23.37 -8.94
N THR A 212 -2.10 24.61 -8.75
CA THR A 212 -1.98 25.63 -9.79
C THR A 212 -0.74 25.47 -10.69
N HIS A 213 0.18 24.56 -10.37
CA HIS A 213 1.37 24.22 -11.16
C HIS A 213 1.33 22.74 -11.65
#